data_AF-A0A9P5HQV8-F1
#
_entry.id   AF-A0A9P5HQV8-F1
#
_cell.length_a   1.000
_cell.length_b   1.000
_cell.length_c   1.000
_cell.angle_alpha   90.00
_cell.angle_beta   90.00
_cell.angle_gamma   90.00
#
_symmetry.space_group_name_H-M   'P 1'
#
loop_
_entity.id
_entity.type
_entity.pdbx_description
1 polymer ?
#
loop_
_entity_poly.entity_id
_entity_poly.type
_entity_poly.pdbx_seq_one_letter_code
_entity_poly.pdbx_strand_id
1 'polypeptide(L)'
;MASDEMIELTGDKGTGGRGLTQDEVYGNIFVYNFAGHDTMAITMNWALYLLAANPGVQEWLREEIRTVVINDDTQSKYQEYYPKLNRCLAVLLETLRLLNPLIGIAKSTGVEPQPLTLNGKTVVIPSNTRVIPNINAMHSHPKYWGSDALIWRPNRWILSKKSDSETRTQEENLPNDSINPNSTPEEEFIFSPQKGTYVPWSEGARACPGKKFGQVEFVATMVSLFKKHRIEVVPGKGESIEEARKRAEKSVWDSEIVLLLQMKKPELVGVKWVEVE
;
A
#
# COMPACT_ATOMS: atom_id res chain seq x y z
N MET A 1 27.47 -14.25 34.45
CA MET A 1 26.78 -13.18 35.19
C MET A 1 27.07 -11.88 34.45
N ALA A 2 26.34 -11.65 33.36
CA ALA A 2 26.29 -10.35 32.72
C ALA A 2 25.05 -9.66 33.27
N SER A 3 25.22 -8.42 33.70
CA SER A 3 24.24 -7.59 34.37
C SER A 3 22.95 -7.45 33.55
N ASP A 4 21.82 -7.81 34.17
CA ASP A 4 20.48 -7.37 33.76
C ASP A 4 20.39 -5.85 33.97
N GLU A 5 20.85 -5.07 33.00
CA GLU A 5 20.47 -3.67 32.89
C GLU A 5 19.00 -3.63 32.45
N MET A 6 18.11 -3.59 33.45
CA MET A 6 16.72 -3.23 33.30
C MET A 6 16.64 -1.87 32.61
N ILE A 7 16.24 -1.86 31.33
CA ILE A 7 15.78 -0.65 30.67
C ILE A 7 14.55 -0.18 31.45
N GLU A 8 14.71 0.86 32.26
CA GLU A 8 13.65 1.44 33.08
C GLU A 8 12.66 2.16 32.14
N LEU A 9 11.73 1.41 31.57
CA LEU A 9 10.54 1.98 30.94
C LEU A 9 9.71 2.58 32.07
N THR A 10 9.83 3.89 32.28
CA THR A 10 9.11 4.65 33.31
C THR A 10 7.60 4.55 33.07
N GLY A 11 6.97 3.51 33.62
CA GLY A 11 5.53 3.42 33.80
C GLY A 11 5.15 4.26 35.02
N ASP A 12 4.26 5.23 34.80
CA ASP A 12 3.64 6.03 35.85
C ASP A 12 3.11 5.14 36.98
N LYS A 13 3.40 5.48 38.23
CA LYS A 13 2.96 4.74 39.43
C LYS A 13 1.49 5.05 39.73
N GLY A 14 0.62 4.89 38.73
CA GLY A 14 -0.81 5.09 38.81
C GLY A 14 -1.55 3.87 38.26
N THR A 15 -2.14 3.08 39.16
CA THR A 15 -3.11 2.00 38.90
C THR A 15 -2.58 0.71 38.25
N GLY A 16 -2.13 -0.25 39.08
CA GLY A 16 -2.41 -1.69 38.96
C GLY A 16 -1.98 -2.50 37.73
N GLY A 17 -1.34 -1.93 36.71
CA GLY A 17 -0.85 -2.66 35.54
C GLY A 17 0.63 -3.03 35.68
N ARG A 18 0.97 -4.33 35.66
CA ARG A 18 2.35 -4.76 35.39
C ARG A 18 2.73 -4.29 33.99
N GLY A 19 3.84 -3.55 33.86
CA GLY A 19 4.44 -3.26 32.56
C GLY A 19 4.95 -4.52 31.87
N LEU A 20 5.32 -4.41 30.59
CA LEU A 20 5.92 -5.51 29.83
C LEU A 20 7.28 -5.88 30.44
N THR A 21 7.55 -7.18 30.51
CA THR A 21 8.89 -7.70 30.80
C THR A 21 9.85 -7.42 29.64
N GLN A 22 11.15 -7.48 29.90
CA GLN A 22 12.16 -7.27 28.86
C GLN A 22 12.03 -8.27 27.70
N ASP A 23 11.75 -9.54 27.99
CA ASP A 23 11.51 -10.57 26.97
C ASP A 23 10.27 -10.27 26.13
N GLU A 24 9.18 -9.78 26.74
CA GLU A 24 7.99 -9.33 26.02
C GLU A 24 8.30 -8.13 25.13
N VAL A 25 9.11 -7.17 25.60
CA VAL A 25 9.55 -6.03 24.78
C VAL A 25 10.36 -6.50 23.57
N TYR A 26 11.36 -7.36 23.77
CA TYR A 26 12.18 -7.90 22.67
C TYR A 26 11.35 -8.74 21.70
N GLY A 27 10.44 -9.58 22.22
CA GLY A 27 9.52 -10.36 21.40
C GLY A 27 8.62 -9.48 20.53
N ASN A 28 8.06 -8.41 21.10
CA ASN A 28 7.25 -7.46 20.34
C ASN A 28 8.07 -6.72 19.26
N ILE A 29 9.27 -6.24 19.59
CA ILE A 29 10.17 -5.59 18.62
C ILE A 29 10.49 -6.54 17.46
N PHE A 30 10.82 -7.80 17.75
CA PHE A 30 11.06 -8.81 16.72
C PHE A 30 9.84 -8.99 15.81
N VAL A 31 8.64 -9.16 16.39
CA VAL A 31 7.40 -9.35 15.62
C VAL A 31 7.10 -8.15 14.73
N TYR A 32 7.26 -6.91 15.22
CA TYR A 32 7.03 -5.71 14.41
C TYR A 32 8.02 -5.59 13.25
N ASN A 33 9.31 -5.83 13.50
CA ASN A 33 10.33 -5.81 12.45
C ASN A 33 10.07 -6.90 11.40
N PHE A 34 9.81 -8.14 11.83
CA PHE A 34 9.52 -9.24 10.94
C PHE A 34 8.28 -8.97 10.06
N ALA A 35 7.19 -8.47 10.66
CA ALA A 35 5.96 -8.20 9.94
C ALA A 35 6.08 -7.01 8.97
N GLY A 36 6.81 -5.96 9.34
CA GLY A 36 6.96 -4.73 8.56
C GLY A 36 8.01 -4.81 7.46
N HIS A 37 9.10 -5.54 7.68
CA HIS A 37 10.27 -5.55 6.79
C HIS A 37 9.94 -6.10 5.40
N ASP A 38 9.61 -7.38 5.29
CA ASP A 38 9.44 -8.03 4.00
C ASP A 38 8.20 -7.52 3.25
N THR A 39 7.11 -7.25 3.99
CA THR A 39 5.87 -6.76 3.37
C THR A 39 6.07 -5.39 2.71
N MET A 40 6.78 -4.47 3.37
CA MET A 40 7.06 -3.15 2.80
C MET A 40 8.13 -3.21 1.72
N ALA A 41 9.22 -3.95 1.92
CA ALA A 41 10.30 -4.08 0.93
C ALA A 41 9.77 -4.63 -0.40
N ILE A 42 8.93 -5.68 -0.35
CA ILE A 42 8.29 -6.25 -1.53
C ILE A 42 7.35 -5.23 -2.18
N THR A 43 6.53 -4.53 -1.40
CA THR A 43 5.61 -3.49 -1.91
C THR A 43 6.37 -2.35 -2.61
N MET A 44 7.49 -1.92 -2.02
CA MET A 44 8.37 -0.91 -2.61
C MET A 44 8.94 -1.41 -3.95
N ASN A 45 9.39 -2.66 -4.00
CA ASN A 45 9.94 -3.25 -5.22
C ASN A 45 8.92 -3.29 -6.36
N TRP A 46 7.67 -3.69 -6.07
CA TRP A 46 6.57 -3.60 -7.03
C TRP A 46 6.39 -2.19 -7.57
N ALA A 47 6.25 -1.21 -6.68
CA ALA A 47 6.01 0.17 -7.06
C ALA A 47 7.15 0.75 -7.89
N LEU A 48 8.41 0.50 -7.52
CA LEU A 48 9.57 1.02 -8.25
C LEU A 48 9.64 0.48 -9.68
N TYR A 49 9.36 -0.81 -9.88
CA TYR A 49 9.33 -1.41 -11.23
C TYR A 49 8.18 -0.87 -12.06
N LEU A 50 6.99 -0.73 -11.46
CA LEU A 50 5.84 -0.14 -12.12
C LEU A 50 6.08 1.32 -12.50
N LEU A 51 6.72 2.11 -11.62
CA LEU A 51 7.12 3.49 -11.91
C LEU A 51 8.19 3.59 -12.99
N ALA A 52 9.15 2.67 -13.03
CA ALA A 52 10.17 2.60 -14.09
C ALA A 52 9.54 2.27 -15.46
N ALA A 53 8.54 1.37 -15.47
CA ALA A 53 7.78 1.02 -16.65
C ALA A 53 6.82 2.14 -17.12
N ASN A 54 6.33 2.97 -16.19
CA ASN A 54 5.30 3.99 -16.43
C ASN A 54 5.81 5.42 -16.15
N PRO A 55 6.62 6.01 -17.05
CA PRO A 55 7.19 7.35 -16.84
C PRO A 55 6.13 8.46 -16.70
N GLY A 56 4.95 8.30 -17.30
CA GLY A 56 3.85 9.26 -17.15
C GLY A 56 3.30 9.30 -15.72
N VAL A 57 3.12 8.13 -15.10
CA VAL A 57 2.73 8.03 -13.68
C VAL A 57 3.86 8.57 -12.80
N GLN A 58 5.12 8.28 -13.17
CA GLN A 58 6.29 8.79 -12.47
C GLN A 58 6.31 10.31 -12.42
N GLU A 59 6.07 10.98 -13.55
CA GLU A 59 6.04 12.44 -13.57
C GLU A 59 4.84 13.01 -12.83
N TRP A 60 3.69 12.34 -12.88
CA TRP A 60 2.48 12.73 -12.15
C TRP A 60 2.69 12.75 -10.62
N LEU A 61 3.40 11.78 -10.04
CA LEU A 61 3.74 11.86 -8.60
C LEU A 61 4.83 12.90 -8.32
N ARG A 62 5.77 13.12 -9.26
CA ARG A 62 6.87 14.09 -9.09
C ARG A 62 6.38 15.53 -9.11
N GLU A 63 5.37 15.82 -9.91
CA GLU A 63 4.67 17.11 -9.91
C GLU A 63 4.11 17.45 -8.52
N GLU A 64 3.47 16.48 -7.85
CA GLU A 64 3.01 16.63 -6.47
C GLU A 64 4.19 16.87 -5.51
N ILE A 65 5.24 16.06 -5.60
CA ILE A 65 6.41 16.19 -4.71
C ILE A 65 7.02 17.60 -4.85
N ARG A 66 7.20 18.10 -6.07
CA ARG A 66 7.76 19.44 -6.32
C ARG A 66 6.84 20.56 -5.81
N THR A 67 5.53 20.39 -5.90
CA THR A 67 4.55 21.37 -5.43
C THR A 67 4.47 21.42 -3.91
N VAL A 68 4.44 20.26 -3.24
CA VAL A 68 4.27 20.17 -1.79
C VAL A 68 5.58 20.38 -1.04
N VAL A 69 6.69 19.83 -1.55
CA VAL A 69 7.98 19.76 -0.86
C VAL A 69 8.93 20.84 -1.38
N ILE A 70 8.65 22.07 -0.98
CA ILE A 70 9.35 23.28 -1.46
C ILE A 70 10.79 23.38 -0.92
N ASN A 71 11.07 22.83 0.27
CA ASN A 71 12.38 22.91 0.93
C ASN A 71 13.05 21.52 1.09
N ASP A 72 14.36 21.49 1.29
CA ASP A 72 15.12 20.25 1.52
C ASP A 72 14.96 19.65 2.93
N ASP A 73 14.34 20.39 3.87
CA ASP A 73 14.02 19.86 5.19
C ASP A 73 12.65 19.14 5.20
N THR A 74 12.66 17.87 4.84
CA THR A 74 11.46 17.03 4.76
C THR A 74 11.05 16.38 6.09
N GLN A 75 12.00 16.20 7.02
CA GLN A 75 11.75 15.48 8.28
C GLN A 75 11.02 16.35 9.31
N SER A 76 11.29 17.65 9.37
CA SER A 76 10.64 18.56 10.35
C SER A 76 9.18 18.91 10.00
N LYS A 77 8.72 18.53 8.79
CA LYS A 77 7.45 18.97 8.20
C LYS A 77 6.45 17.86 7.88
N TYR A 78 6.60 16.69 8.48
CA TYR A 78 5.69 15.54 8.27
C TYR A 78 4.20 15.93 8.33
N GLN A 79 3.78 16.68 9.37
CA GLN A 79 2.39 17.07 9.56
C GLN A 79 1.86 18.01 8.47
N GLU A 80 2.74 18.80 7.86
CA GLU A 80 2.42 19.74 6.79
C GLU A 80 2.35 19.03 5.43
N TYR A 81 3.33 18.17 5.14
CA TYR A 81 3.53 17.58 3.82
C TYR A 81 2.72 16.30 3.60
N TYR A 82 2.76 15.36 4.54
CA TYR A 82 2.13 14.05 4.35
C TYR A 82 0.64 14.12 3.94
N PRO A 83 -0.21 14.98 4.54
CA PRO A 83 -1.63 15.07 4.15
C PRO A 83 -1.87 15.54 2.71
N LYS A 84 -0.87 16.15 2.06
CA LYS A 84 -0.95 16.68 0.69
C LYS A 84 -0.30 15.76 -0.35
N LEU A 85 0.35 14.67 0.09
CA LEU A 85 1.07 13.72 -0.77
C LEU A 85 0.17 12.55 -1.20
N ASN A 86 -1.01 12.89 -1.73
CA ASN A 86 -2.06 11.94 -2.09
C ASN A 86 -1.70 11.06 -3.28
N ARG A 87 -0.97 11.57 -4.28
CA ARG A 87 -0.52 10.80 -5.46
C ARG A 87 0.54 9.78 -5.07
N CYS A 88 1.46 10.12 -4.17
CA CYS A 88 2.40 9.16 -3.58
C CYS A 88 1.65 8.04 -2.83
N LEU A 89 0.64 8.40 -2.04
CA LEU A 89 -0.20 7.41 -1.35
C LEU A 89 -1.04 6.58 -2.34
N ALA A 90 -1.54 7.17 -3.42
CA ALA A 90 -2.29 6.48 -4.46
C ALA A 90 -1.46 5.40 -5.16
N VAL A 91 -0.17 5.65 -5.38
CA VAL A 91 0.77 4.63 -5.90
C VAL A 91 0.86 3.44 -4.96
N LEU A 92 0.98 3.65 -3.64
CA LEU A 92 0.96 2.58 -2.65
C LEU A 92 -0.36 1.79 -2.70
N LEU A 93 -1.48 2.52 -2.67
CA LEU A 93 -2.80 1.91 -2.58
C LEU A 93 -3.10 1.04 -3.80
N GLU A 94 -2.78 1.53 -5.00
CA GLU A 94 -2.98 0.78 -6.24
C GLU A 94 -2.03 -0.40 -6.36
N THR A 95 -0.79 -0.25 -5.92
CA THR A 95 0.17 -1.35 -5.87
C THR A 95 -0.33 -2.46 -4.97
N LEU A 96 -0.77 -2.13 -3.74
CA LEU A 96 -1.35 -3.11 -2.82
C LEU A 96 -2.69 -3.69 -3.27
N ARG A 97 -3.43 -3.00 -4.15
CA ARG A 97 -4.67 -3.53 -4.72
C ARG A 97 -4.41 -4.74 -5.62
N LEU A 98 -3.36 -4.67 -6.44
CA LEU A 98 -3.08 -5.70 -7.44
C LEU A 98 -2.00 -6.70 -7.00
N LEU A 99 -1.07 -6.26 -6.15
CA LEU A 99 0.19 -6.96 -5.84
C LEU A 99 0.42 -7.03 -4.33
N ASN A 100 -0.65 -7.27 -3.56
CA ASN A 100 -0.53 -7.43 -2.12
C ASN A 100 0.41 -8.61 -1.78
N PRO A 101 1.49 -8.39 -1.00
CA PRO A 101 2.36 -9.48 -0.55
C PRO A 101 1.60 -10.60 0.20
N LEU A 102 0.49 -10.26 0.86
CA LEU A 102 -0.42 -11.21 1.52
C LEU A 102 -1.69 -11.40 0.69
N ILE A 103 -1.81 -12.55 0.01
CA ILE A 103 -2.94 -12.82 -0.90
C ILE A 103 -4.20 -13.42 -0.23
N GLY A 104 -4.14 -13.71 1.07
CA GLY A 104 -5.24 -14.32 1.81
C GLY A 104 -5.14 -14.06 3.31
N ILE A 105 -6.30 -13.83 3.94
CA ILE A 105 -6.39 -13.70 5.41
C ILE A 105 -6.98 -14.99 5.94
N ALA A 106 -6.14 -15.87 6.49
CA ALA A 106 -6.62 -17.12 7.06
C ALA A 106 -7.51 -16.85 8.29
N LYS A 107 -8.71 -17.39 8.26
CA LYS A 107 -9.66 -17.48 9.37
C LYS A 107 -10.01 -18.94 9.60
N SER A 108 -10.46 -19.27 10.81
CA SER A 108 -11.01 -20.58 11.12
C SER A 108 -12.21 -20.45 12.05
N THR A 109 -13.20 -21.30 11.88
CA THR A 109 -14.22 -21.51 12.91
C THR A 109 -13.61 -22.32 14.05
N GLY A 110 -14.13 -22.13 15.27
CA GLY A 110 -13.75 -22.92 16.43
C GLY A 110 -14.45 -24.28 16.44
N VAL A 111 -14.56 -24.86 17.64
CA VAL A 111 -15.31 -26.11 17.86
C VAL A 111 -16.81 -25.97 17.56
N GLU A 112 -17.34 -24.75 17.63
CA GLU A 112 -18.72 -24.43 17.29
C GLU A 112 -18.83 -23.94 15.84
N PRO A 113 -19.86 -24.40 15.10
CA PRO A 113 -20.16 -23.87 13.77
C PRO A 113 -20.53 -22.38 13.83
N GLN A 114 -20.30 -21.65 12.74
CA GLN A 114 -20.53 -20.21 12.67
C GLN A 114 -21.60 -19.88 11.62
N PRO A 115 -22.76 -19.33 12.02
CA PRO A 115 -23.75 -18.85 11.06
C PRO A 115 -23.28 -17.54 10.41
N LEU A 116 -23.46 -17.44 9.10
CA LEU A 116 -23.19 -16.26 8.29
C LEU A 116 -24.46 -15.89 7.52
N THR A 117 -25.03 -14.73 7.82
CA THR A 117 -26.20 -14.21 7.11
C THR A 117 -25.76 -13.39 5.89
N LEU A 118 -26.10 -13.86 4.69
CA LEU A 118 -25.81 -13.21 3.42
C LEU A 118 -27.12 -12.97 2.67
N ASN A 119 -27.44 -11.72 2.36
CA ASN A 119 -28.64 -11.35 1.58
C ASN A 119 -29.94 -11.99 2.11
N GLY A 120 -30.11 -12.01 3.43
CA GLY A 120 -31.27 -12.62 4.10
C GLY A 120 -31.25 -14.15 4.19
N LYS A 121 -30.22 -14.81 3.65
CA LYS A 121 -30.01 -16.27 3.77
C LYS A 121 -28.92 -16.57 4.79
N THR A 122 -29.22 -17.40 5.78
CA THR A 122 -28.20 -17.91 6.71
C THR A 122 -27.52 -19.14 6.12
N VAL A 123 -26.19 -19.07 6.01
CA VAL A 123 -25.32 -20.19 5.67
C VAL A 123 -24.50 -20.53 6.91
N VAL A 124 -24.45 -21.80 7.30
CA VAL A 124 -23.65 -22.23 8.45
C VAL A 124 -22.30 -22.73 7.97
N ILE A 125 -21.23 -22.09 8.42
CA ILE A 125 -19.87 -22.58 8.23
C ILE A 125 -19.63 -23.64 9.30
N PRO A 126 -19.28 -24.89 8.96
CA PRO A 126 -19.06 -25.95 9.94
C PRO A 126 -17.96 -25.59 10.94
N SER A 127 -17.93 -26.29 12.07
CA SER A 127 -16.83 -26.19 13.02
C SER A 127 -15.50 -26.62 12.40
N ASN A 128 -14.39 -26.15 12.98
CA ASN A 128 -13.02 -26.46 12.58
C ASN A 128 -12.73 -26.25 11.07
N THR A 129 -13.42 -25.31 10.45
CA THR A 129 -13.33 -25.02 9.02
C THR A 129 -12.40 -23.84 8.79
N ARG A 130 -11.38 -24.02 7.94
CA ARG A 130 -10.51 -22.94 7.47
C ARG A 130 -11.21 -22.16 6.36
N VAL A 131 -11.23 -20.84 6.50
CA VAL A 131 -11.80 -19.89 5.54
C VAL A 131 -10.72 -18.91 5.13
N ILE A 132 -10.45 -18.80 3.84
CA ILE A 132 -9.44 -17.88 3.29
C ILE A 132 -10.11 -17.03 2.22
N PRO A 133 -10.50 -15.78 2.54
CA PRO A 133 -10.96 -14.85 1.52
C PRO A 133 -9.84 -14.61 0.51
N ASN A 134 -10.16 -14.71 -0.77
CA ASN A 134 -9.22 -14.38 -1.84
C ASN A 134 -9.17 -12.85 -2.00
N ILE A 135 -8.10 -12.24 -1.48
CA ILE A 135 -7.95 -10.79 -1.45
C ILE A 135 -7.81 -10.24 -2.87
N ASN A 136 -6.98 -10.88 -3.70
CA ASN A 136 -6.69 -10.42 -5.05
C ASN A 136 -7.96 -10.40 -5.91
N ALA A 137 -8.74 -11.49 -5.88
CA ALA A 137 -10.00 -11.57 -6.63
C ALA A 137 -10.99 -10.48 -6.22
N MET A 138 -11.05 -10.15 -4.93
CA MET A 138 -11.89 -9.08 -4.41
C MET A 138 -11.38 -7.69 -4.80
N HIS A 139 -10.07 -7.47 -4.73
CA HIS A 139 -9.43 -6.20 -5.09
C HIS A 139 -9.39 -5.96 -6.60
N SER A 140 -9.63 -6.99 -7.42
CA SER A 140 -9.70 -6.90 -8.88
C SER A 140 -11.10 -7.20 -9.43
N HIS A 141 -12.13 -7.30 -8.60
CA HIS A 141 -13.47 -7.67 -9.06
C HIS A 141 -14.10 -6.51 -9.86
N PRO A 142 -14.50 -6.70 -11.14
CA PRO A 142 -14.99 -5.60 -11.99
C PRO A 142 -16.22 -4.87 -11.46
N LYS A 143 -17.08 -5.56 -10.72
CA LYS A 143 -18.23 -4.94 -10.02
C LYS A 143 -17.84 -3.75 -9.13
N TYR A 144 -16.68 -3.81 -8.48
CA TYR A 144 -16.24 -2.80 -7.51
C TYR A 144 -15.16 -1.87 -8.08
N TRP A 145 -14.40 -2.35 -9.06
CA TRP A 145 -13.20 -1.66 -9.56
C TRP A 145 -13.28 -1.26 -11.04
N GLY A 146 -14.41 -1.53 -11.71
CA GLY A 146 -14.64 -1.20 -13.11
C GLY A 146 -14.13 -2.25 -14.10
N SER A 147 -14.36 -2.01 -15.39
CA SER A 147 -13.87 -2.89 -16.47
C SER A 147 -12.34 -2.92 -16.58
N ASP A 148 -11.68 -1.90 -16.04
CA ASP A 148 -10.23 -1.76 -16.01
C ASP A 148 -9.61 -2.26 -14.69
N ALA A 149 -10.32 -3.10 -13.94
CA ALA A 149 -9.90 -3.55 -12.60
C ALA A 149 -8.53 -4.24 -12.57
N LEU A 150 -8.04 -4.79 -13.67
CA LEU A 150 -6.72 -5.43 -13.75
C LEU A 150 -5.61 -4.47 -14.19
N ILE A 151 -5.94 -3.23 -14.54
CA ILE A 151 -4.98 -2.21 -14.95
C ILE A 151 -4.47 -1.50 -13.69
N TRP A 152 -3.14 -1.50 -13.51
CA TRP A 152 -2.48 -0.69 -12.49
C TRP A 152 -2.60 0.78 -12.87
N ARG A 153 -3.48 1.50 -12.17
CA ARG A 153 -3.80 2.90 -12.47
C ARG A 153 -3.92 3.70 -11.17
N PRO A 154 -2.82 4.24 -10.63
CA PRO A 154 -2.83 4.95 -9.35
C PRO A 154 -3.81 6.12 -9.29
N ASN A 155 -4.01 6.84 -10.39
CA ASN A 155 -4.91 7.99 -10.43
C ASN A 155 -6.37 7.65 -10.07
N ARG A 156 -6.77 6.37 -10.12
CA ARG A 156 -8.10 5.89 -9.70
C ARG A 156 -8.44 6.21 -8.23
N TRP A 157 -7.40 6.45 -7.43
CA TRP A 157 -7.52 6.78 -6.01
C TRP A 157 -7.67 8.28 -5.76
N ILE A 158 -7.56 9.13 -6.78
CA ILE A 158 -7.63 10.57 -6.64
C ILE A 158 -9.01 11.08 -7.06
N LEU A 159 -9.61 11.86 -6.18
CA LEU A 159 -10.81 12.63 -6.44
C LEU A 159 -10.46 14.11 -6.32
N SER A 160 -10.99 14.95 -7.20
CA SER A 160 -10.88 16.42 -7.08
C SER A 160 -12.21 17.02 -6.62
N LYS A 161 -12.16 18.11 -5.84
CA LYS A 161 -13.35 18.92 -5.58
C LYS A 161 -13.93 19.41 -6.92
N LYS A 162 -15.21 19.12 -7.19
CA LYS A 162 -15.94 19.88 -8.21
C LYS A 162 -16.26 21.25 -7.63
N SER A 163 -16.23 22.30 -8.45
CA SER A 163 -16.73 23.61 -8.07
C SER A 163 -18.20 23.48 -7.66
N ASP A 164 -18.46 23.73 -6.38
CA ASP A 164 -19.74 23.90 -5.69
C ASP A 164 -20.79 22.76 -5.69
N SER A 165 -21.14 22.35 -4.46
CA SER A 165 -22.46 21.92 -3.97
C SER A 165 -23.11 20.58 -4.34
N GLU A 166 -22.40 19.45 -4.40
CA GLU A 166 -23.08 18.14 -4.37
C GLU A 166 -22.41 17.12 -3.43
N THR A 167 -23.17 16.70 -2.41
CA THR A 167 -22.83 15.62 -1.48
C THR A 167 -22.90 14.29 -2.24
N ARG A 168 -21.75 13.73 -2.66
CA ARG A 168 -21.71 12.45 -3.38
C ARG A 168 -22.31 11.33 -2.54
N THR A 169 -23.21 10.53 -3.12
CA THR A 169 -23.69 9.29 -2.50
C THR A 169 -22.66 8.15 -2.67
N GLN A 170 -22.71 7.11 -1.82
CA GLN A 170 -21.75 5.99 -1.91
C GLN A 170 -21.82 5.22 -3.24
N GLU A 171 -22.96 5.26 -3.94
CA GLU A 171 -23.19 4.57 -5.21
C GLU A 171 -22.60 5.31 -6.43
N GLU A 172 -22.27 6.60 -6.30
CA GLU A 172 -21.70 7.45 -7.36
C GLU A 172 -20.17 7.54 -7.33
N ASN A 173 -19.50 6.85 -6.40
CA ASN A 173 -18.03 6.87 -6.32
C ASN A 173 -17.42 5.69 -7.08
N LEU A 174 -17.66 5.63 -8.39
CA LEU A 174 -16.82 4.78 -9.24
C LEU A 174 -15.44 5.46 -9.40
N PRO A 175 -14.32 4.72 -9.34
CA PRO A 175 -12.95 5.26 -9.44
C PRO A 175 -12.60 5.92 -10.80
N ASN A 176 -13.60 6.18 -11.64
CA ASN A 176 -13.51 6.81 -12.96
C ASN A 176 -14.13 8.21 -13.02
N ASP A 177 -14.78 8.69 -11.96
CA ASP A 177 -15.48 9.97 -12.03
C ASP A 177 -14.60 11.17 -11.65
N SER A 178 -14.19 11.89 -12.69
CA SER A 178 -13.73 13.29 -12.70
C SER A 178 -12.50 13.60 -11.84
N ILE A 179 -11.32 13.19 -12.33
CA ILE A 179 -10.10 13.95 -12.05
C ILE A 179 -10.17 15.20 -12.91
N ASN A 180 -10.28 16.37 -12.29
CA ASN A 180 -10.01 17.62 -13.00
C ASN A 180 -8.53 17.59 -13.41
N PRO A 181 -8.17 17.58 -14.70
CA PRO A 181 -6.77 17.57 -15.13
C PRO A 181 -5.99 18.81 -14.65
N ASN A 182 -6.70 19.83 -14.18
CA ASN A 182 -6.13 21.06 -13.63
C ASN A 182 -6.22 21.14 -12.10
N SER A 183 -6.61 20.07 -11.38
CA SER A 183 -6.62 20.11 -9.91
C SER A 183 -5.22 20.24 -9.34
N THR A 184 -5.07 21.04 -8.29
CA THR A 184 -3.81 21.08 -7.53
C THR A 184 -3.79 19.96 -6.48
N PRO A 185 -2.61 19.53 -6.00
CA PRO A 185 -2.52 18.53 -4.93
C PRO A 185 -3.32 18.88 -3.66
N GLU A 186 -3.55 20.17 -3.37
CA GLU A 186 -4.37 20.64 -2.25
C GLU A 186 -5.87 20.43 -2.45
N GLU A 187 -6.33 20.29 -3.68
CA GLU A 187 -7.73 20.06 -4.05
C GLU A 187 -8.06 18.58 -4.20
N GLU A 188 -7.04 17.73 -4.20
CA GLU A 188 -7.10 16.28 -4.35
C GLU A 188 -7.35 15.59 -3.00
N PHE A 189 -8.13 14.52 -3.03
CA PHE A 189 -8.37 13.66 -1.87
C PHE A 189 -8.42 12.19 -2.27
N ILE A 190 -8.09 11.31 -1.32
CA ILE A 190 -8.07 9.87 -1.53
C ILE A 190 -9.51 9.32 -1.56
N PHE A 191 -9.84 8.62 -2.64
CA PHE A 191 -11.04 7.80 -2.76
C PHE A 191 -11.08 6.72 -1.67
N SER A 192 -12.20 6.62 -0.97
CA SER A 192 -12.47 5.52 -0.04
C SER A 192 -13.37 4.47 -0.72
N PRO A 193 -12.86 3.26 -0.98
CA PRO A 193 -13.65 2.19 -1.57
C PRO A 193 -14.74 1.71 -0.62
N GLN A 194 -15.75 1.03 -1.18
CA GLN A 194 -16.79 0.36 -0.41
C GLN A 194 -16.16 -0.58 0.63
N LYS A 195 -16.73 -0.60 1.83
CA LYS A 195 -16.25 -1.48 2.91
C LYS A 195 -16.17 -2.93 2.45
N GLY A 196 -15.05 -3.58 2.75
CA GLY A 196 -14.83 -4.98 2.37
C GLY A 196 -14.52 -5.23 0.90
N THR A 197 -14.30 -4.20 0.07
CA THR A 197 -13.81 -4.39 -1.32
C THR A 197 -12.31 -4.08 -1.45
N TYR A 198 -11.71 -3.50 -0.41
CA TYR A 198 -10.28 -3.21 -0.30
C TYR A 198 -9.78 -3.40 1.14
N VAL A 199 -8.94 -4.41 1.36
CA VAL A 199 -8.47 -4.84 2.70
C VAL A 199 -6.99 -5.25 2.73
N PRO A 200 -6.07 -4.49 2.11
CA PRO A 200 -4.66 -4.91 2.06
C PRO A 200 -4.01 -5.00 3.45
N TRP A 201 -4.56 -4.30 4.44
CA TRP A 201 -4.18 -4.35 5.85
C TRP A 201 -5.16 -5.14 6.71
N SER A 202 -6.02 -6.00 6.14
CA SER A 202 -7.15 -6.61 6.84
C SER A 202 -8.13 -5.56 7.41
N GLU A 203 -9.14 -6.00 8.15
CA GLU A 203 -10.12 -5.15 8.83
C GLU A 203 -10.48 -5.72 10.22
N GLY A 204 -11.18 -4.91 11.02
CA GLY A 204 -11.71 -5.28 12.34
C GLY A 204 -10.62 -5.46 13.40
N ALA A 205 -10.86 -6.33 14.37
CA ALA A 205 -9.97 -6.56 15.52
C ALA A 205 -8.57 -7.12 15.15
N ARG A 206 -8.38 -7.52 13.89
CA ARG A 206 -7.11 -8.03 13.35
C ARG A 206 -6.66 -7.20 12.14
N ALA A 207 -7.04 -5.91 12.09
CA ALA A 207 -6.45 -4.96 11.17
C ALA A 207 -4.96 -4.77 11.50
N CYS A 208 -4.14 -4.55 10.48
CA CYS A 208 -2.70 -4.37 10.64
C CYS A 208 -2.42 -3.10 11.46
N PRO A 209 -1.72 -3.22 12.62
CA PRO A 209 -1.35 -2.04 13.42
C PRO A 209 -0.32 -1.16 12.69
N GLY A 210 0.47 -1.75 11.79
CA GLY A 210 1.48 -1.05 10.99
C GLY A 210 0.93 -0.27 9.80
N LYS A 211 -0.38 -0.26 9.55
CA LYS A 211 -0.98 0.40 8.36
C LYS A 211 -0.50 1.85 8.19
N LYS A 212 -0.60 2.66 9.25
CA LYS A 212 -0.24 4.07 9.17
C LYS A 212 1.27 4.25 9.02
N PHE A 213 2.07 3.47 9.76
CA PHE A 213 3.52 3.49 9.64
C PHE A 213 3.96 3.18 8.21
N GLY A 214 3.47 2.08 7.61
CA GLY A 214 3.83 1.69 6.25
C GLY A 214 3.38 2.69 5.18
N GLN A 215 2.23 3.35 5.38
CA GLN A 215 1.81 4.45 4.49
C GLN A 215 2.78 5.64 4.54
N VAL A 216 3.20 6.03 5.75
CA VAL A 216 4.15 7.13 5.96
C VAL A 216 5.53 6.78 5.44
N GLU A 217 6.03 5.59 5.74
CA GLU A 217 7.30 5.07 5.25
C GLU A 217 7.35 5.10 3.73
N PHE A 218 6.35 4.51 3.06
CA PHE A 218 6.30 4.49 1.60
C PHE A 218 6.31 5.89 1.00
N VAL A 219 5.44 6.80 1.49
CA VAL A 219 5.34 8.17 0.97
C VAL A 219 6.65 8.92 1.21
N ALA A 220 7.26 8.79 2.39
CA ALA A 220 8.54 9.42 2.70
C ALA A 220 9.64 8.90 1.76
N THR A 221 9.70 7.59 1.51
CA THR A 221 10.65 7.01 0.56
C THR A 221 10.43 7.52 -0.87
N MET A 222 9.17 7.61 -1.34
CA MET A 222 8.87 8.17 -2.66
C MET A 222 9.34 9.63 -2.76
N VAL A 223 9.06 10.46 -1.75
CA VAL A 223 9.56 11.85 -1.70
C VAL A 223 11.08 11.88 -1.75
N SER A 224 11.76 11.13 -0.89
CA SER A 224 13.22 11.14 -0.80
C SER A 224 13.90 10.72 -2.11
N LEU A 225 13.36 9.71 -2.79
CA LEU A 225 13.93 9.20 -4.03
C LEU A 225 13.58 10.10 -5.22
N PHE A 226 12.29 10.40 -5.41
CA PHE A 226 11.78 11.02 -6.64
C PHE A 226 11.84 12.54 -6.67
N LYS A 227 12.18 13.20 -5.55
CA LYS A 227 12.42 14.65 -5.53
C LYS A 227 13.53 15.05 -6.52
N LYS A 228 14.69 14.40 -6.42
CA LYS A 228 15.90 14.71 -7.22
C LYS A 228 16.24 13.63 -8.25
N HIS A 229 15.53 12.51 -8.26
CA HIS A 229 15.81 11.42 -9.19
C HIS A 229 14.56 10.94 -9.94
N ARG A 230 14.82 10.24 -11.04
CA ARG A 230 13.89 9.37 -11.75
C ARG A 230 14.45 7.95 -11.76
N ILE A 231 13.56 6.96 -11.87
CA ILE A 231 13.94 5.58 -12.12
C ILE A 231 13.63 5.21 -13.57
N GLU A 232 14.60 4.62 -14.25
CA GLU A 232 14.48 4.19 -15.64
C GLU A 232 14.83 2.72 -15.78
N VAL A 233 14.12 2.00 -16.65
CA VAL A 233 14.50 0.64 -17.04
C VAL A 233 15.72 0.70 -17.96
N VAL A 234 16.69 -0.18 -17.72
CA VAL A 234 17.88 -0.35 -18.56
C VAL A 234 17.53 -1.27 -19.74
N PRO A 235 17.61 -0.80 -20.99
CA PRO A 235 17.38 -1.64 -22.16
C PRO A 235 18.46 -2.71 -22.32
N GLY A 236 18.05 -3.90 -22.73
CA GLY A 236 18.95 -4.96 -23.17
C GLY A 236 19.59 -4.65 -24.53
N LYS A 237 20.54 -5.49 -24.95
CA LYS A 237 21.21 -5.34 -26.25
C LYS A 237 20.20 -5.44 -27.39
N GLY A 238 20.02 -4.34 -28.13
CA GLY A 238 19.08 -4.27 -29.27
C GLY A 238 17.62 -4.09 -28.88
N GLU A 239 17.32 -3.90 -27.58
CA GLU A 239 15.98 -3.64 -27.08
C GLU A 239 15.71 -2.13 -27.08
N SER A 240 14.54 -1.72 -27.57
CA SER A 240 14.04 -0.34 -27.44
C SER A 240 13.63 -0.04 -25.99
N ILE A 241 13.51 1.26 -25.65
CA ILE A 241 13.08 1.64 -24.30
C ILE A 241 11.63 1.23 -24.01
N GLU A 242 10.76 1.21 -25.01
CA GLU A 242 9.38 0.74 -24.90
C GLU A 242 9.31 -0.77 -24.64
N GLU A 243 10.16 -1.56 -25.30
CA GLU A 243 10.26 -3.00 -25.05
C GLU A 243 10.82 -3.27 -23.65
N ALA A 244 11.84 -2.52 -23.21
CA ALA A 244 12.38 -2.63 -21.87
C ALA A 244 11.32 -2.32 -20.79
N ARG A 245 10.51 -1.27 -20.98
CA ARG A 245 9.39 -0.94 -20.08
C ARG A 245 8.35 -2.05 -20.03
N LYS A 246 7.96 -2.62 -21.18
CA LYS A 246 7.05 -3.77 -21.24
C LYS A 246 7.63 -5.00 -20.54
N ARG A 247 8.94 -5.24 -20.66
CA ARG A 247 9.63 -6.32 -19.95
C ARG A 247 9.62 -6.11 -18.43
N ALA A 248 9.85 -4.88 -17.96
CA ALA A 248 9.75 -4.53 -16.54
C ALA A 248 8.32 -4.68 -16.00
N GLU A 249 7.31 -4.28 -16.77
CA GLU A 249 5.91 -4.51 -16.39
C GLU A 249 5.59 -6.02 -16.35
N LYS A 250 6.04 -6.78 -17.35
CA LYS A 250 5.84 -8.23 -17.38
C LYS A 250 6.50 -8.94 -16.19
N SER A 251 7.69 -8.50 -15.75
CA SER A 251 8.34 -9.10 -14.58
C SER A 251 7.57 -8.87 -13.29
N VAL A 252 6.82 -7.78 -13.20
CA VAL A 252 5.92 -7.52 -12.06
C VAL A 252 4.79 -8.56 -12.01
N TRP A 253 4.25 -8.95 -13.16
CA TRP A 253 3.18 -9.94 -13.22
C TRP A 253 3.68 -11.39 -13.16
N ASP A 254 4.96 -11.64 -13.41
CA ASP A 254 5.63 -12.94 -13.20
C ASP A 254 6.04 -13.10 -11.73
N SER A 255 5.04 -13.45 -10.89
CA SER A 255 5.15 -13.51 -9.44
C SER A 255 4.96 -14.93 -8.90
N GLU A 256 5.52 -15.20 -7.73
CA GLU A 256 5.36 -16.48 -7.03
C GLU A 256 5.20 -16.27 -5.52
N ILE A 257 4.65 -17.28 -4.85
CA ILE A 257 4.54 -17.32 -3.40
C ILE A 257 5.73 -18.12 -2.88
N VAL A 258 6.62 -17.46 -2.15
CA VAL A 258 7.64 -18.12 -1.33
C VAL A 258 7.14 -18.11 0.12
N LEU A 259 7.39 -17.01 0.83
CA LEU A 259 6.71 -16.68 2.08
C LEU A 259 5.56 -15.69 1.85
N LEU A 260 5.84 -14.69 1.02
CA LEU A 260 4.93 -13.66 0.54
C LEU A 260 4.91 -13.68 -0.99
N LEU A 261 3.89 -13.06 -1.59
CA LEU A 261 3.84 -12.86 -3.03
C LEU A 261 4.94 -11.87 -3.45
N GLN A 262 5.86 -12.30 -4.29
CA GLN A 262 6.99 -11.49 -4.76
C GLN A 262 7.33 -11.78 -6.23
N MET A 263 8.12 -10.91 -6.88
CA MET A 263 8.64 -11.15 -8.24
C MET A 263 9.49 -12.42 -8.26
N LYS A 264 9.32 -13.24 -9.29
CA LYS A 264 10.07 -14.48 -9.43
C LYS A 264 11.55 -14.26 -9.71
N LYS A 265 11.86 -13.31 -10.60
CA LYS A 265 13.23 -13.01 -11.07
C LYS A 265 13.43 -11.51 -11.31
N PRO A 266 13.32 -10.66 -10.28
CA PRO A 266 13.47 -9.21 -10.44
C PRO A 266 14.84 -8.83 -11.02
N GLU A 267 15.89 -9.58 -10.70
CA GLU A 267 17.27 -9.35 -11.15
C GLU A 267 17.48 -9.37 -12.68
N LEU A 268 16.52 -9.91 -13.44
CA LEU A 268 16.56 -9.91 -14.91
C LEU A 268 16.15 -8.57 -15.53
N VAL A 269 15.70 -7.62 -14.73
CA VAL A 269 15.33 -6.27 -15.16
C VAL A 269 16.24 -5.26 -14.48
N GLY A 270 17.21 -4.75 -15.23
CA GLY A 270 18.03 -3.63 -14.77
C GLY A 270 17.19 -2.37 -14.66
N VAL A 271 17.31 -1.67 -13.54
CA VAL A 271 16.81 -0.30 -13.35
C VAL A 271 17.97 0.59 -12.93
N LYS A 272 17.93 1.87 -13.30
CA LYS A 272 18.92 2.87 -12.92
C LYS A 272 18.22 4.11 -12.37
N TRP A 273 18.88 4.78 -11.44
CA TRP A 273 18.49 6.10 -10.97
C TRP A 273 19.17 7.16 -11.83
N VAL A 274 18.41 8.17 -12.23
CA VAL A 274 18.86 9.31 -13.04
C VAL A 274 18.55 10.57 -12.27
N GLU A 275 19.56 11.38 -11.98
CA GLU A 275 19.37 12.69 -11.36
C GLU A 275 18.64 13.62 -12.34
N VAL A 276 17.76 14.45 -11.81
CA VAL A 276 16.92 15.36 -12.59
C VAL A 276 16.94 16.73 -11.95
N GLU A 277 17.06 17.73 -12.81
CA GLU A 277 17.00 19.14 -12.44
C GLU A 277 15.64 19.53 -11.79
#